data_AF-A0A562TXC4-F1
#
_entry.id   AF-A0A562TXC4-F1
#
_cell.length_a   1.000
_cell.length_b   1.000
_cell.length_c   1.000
_cell.angle_alpha   90.00
_cell.angle_beta   90.00
_cell.angle_gamma   90.00
#
_symmetry.space_group_name_H-M   'P 1'
#
loop_
_entity.id
_entity.type
_entity.pdbx_description
1 polymer ?
#
loop_
_entity_poly.entity_id
_entity_poly.type
_entity_poly.pdbx_seq_one_letter_code
_entity_poly.pdbx_strand_id
1 'polypeptide(L)'
;MKIAATLFIMLFACFKLSASTCSDTSKTVSSKNKTDSLRAFTDFKANQTYQLARTENHVYSVRLLAFNNLPDSLKFTGNKKLFAMTDNTESLRALLILSHADSLKLKQADSLRIVEAVHVDSVKKNIKVMGIDELKQQLKANKYELLKGPLYTEISLRYLNYDTLSNKKQKSLYQNEAISYTMLALHQYSIYDDTLGLRLCFDNLTKVYFAQKKYTQAKWFILQSNNLSRLKNDVPNIIASLITLSAIKSDIEDYTLAMSDLNEALQLSITHHYPKIESEVLKNYAMLYNRVKNYPKEAMMLKKRDSLNESIRRDERAKLIASMNAQAFIQKRKLDSLQKKKVYTYNIRKSYKNSSAKKITSL
;
A
#
# COMPACT_ATOMS: atom_id res chain seq x y z
N MET A 1 35.93 -33.82 -30.77
CA MET A 1 35.99 -32.62 -31.65
C MET A 1 34.95 -32.68 -32.80
N LYS A 2 33.65 -32.81 -32.49
CA LYS A 2 32.56 -32.81 -33.50
C LYS A 2 31.34 -31.95 -33.13
N ILE A 3 31.43 -31.16 -32.05
CA ILE A 3 30.32 -30.28 -31.59
C ILE A 3 30.54 -28.82 -32.01
N ALA A 4 31.75 -28.46 -32.47
CA ALA A 4 32.07 -27.10 -32.92
C ALA A 4 31.62 -26.77 -34.37
N ALA A 5 31.23 -27.78 -35.17
CA ALA A 5 30.88 -27.58 -36.58
C ALA A 5 29.39 -27.24 -36.81
N THR A 6 28.51 -27.55 -35.87
CA THR A 6 27.06 -27.29 -35.99
C THR A 6 26.63 -25.90 -35.52
N LEU A 7 27.48 -25.19 -34.76
CA LEU A 7 27.21 -23.82 -34.30
C LEU A 7 27.59 -22.74 -35.31
N PHE A 8 28.35 -23.08 -36.36
CA PHE A 8 28.76 -22.12 -37.40
C PHE A 8 27.74 -22.00 -38.56
N ILE A 9 26.85 -22.98 -38.73
CA ILE A 9 25.87 -23.01 -39.83
C ILE A 9 24.57 -22.25 -39.46
N MET A 10 24.24 -22.10 -38.18
CA MET A 10 23.06 -21.34 -37.73
C MET A 10 23.27 -19.82 -37.65
N LEU A 11 24.52 -19.34 -37.76
CA LEU A 11 24.85 -17.91 -37.67
C LEU A 11 24.90 -17.19 -39.03
N PHE A 12 24.73 -17.91 -40.15
CA PHE A 12 24.77 -17.35 -41.51
C PHE A 12 23.39 -17.16 -42.17
N ALA A 13 22.30 -17.59 -41.53
CA ALA A 13 20.96 -17.58 -42.13
C ALA A 13 20.11 -16.33 -41.83
N CYS A 14 20.59 -15.37 -41.01
CA CYS A 14 19.79 -14.20 -40.61
C CYS A 14 20.29 -12.85 -41.17
N PHE A 15 21.22 -12.82 -42.14
CA PHE A 15 21.79 -11.57 -42.66
C PHE A 15 21.45 -11.23 -44.12
N LYS A 16 20.43 -11.87 -44.71
CA LYS A 16 19.90 -11.48 -46.03
C LYS A 16 18.39 -11.36 -45.99
N LEU A 17 17.88 -10.15 -45.79
CA LEU A 17 16.70 -9.64 -46.51
C LEU A 17 16.53 -8.13 -46.26
N SER A 18 17.10 -7.32 -47.14
CA SER A 18 16.71 -5.93 -47.35
C SER A 18 16.99 -5.57 -48.81
N ALA A 19 15.91 -5.40 -49.61
CA ALA A 19 15.85 -4.50 -50.76
C ALA A 19 14.51 -4.65 -51.51
N SER A 20 13.72 -3.57 -51.55
CA SER A 20 12.70 -3.21 -52.56
C SER A 20 11.96 -1.99 -52.00
N THR A 21 11.80 -0.82 -52.62
CA THR A 21 12.13 -0.26 -53.93
C THR A 21 12.02 1.26 -53.78
N CYS A 22 12.79 1.99 -54.58
CA CYS A 22 12.84 3.44 -54.68
C CYS A 22 11.73 3.97 -55.60
N SER A 23 11.18 5.16 -55.29
CA SER A 23 10.72 6.10 -56.32
C SER A 23 10.71 7.53 -55.77
N ASP A 24 11.54 8.37 -56.38
CA ASP A 24 11.65 9.81 -56.17
C ASP A 24 10.41 10.59 -56.63
N THR A 25 10.15 11.74 -56.01
CA THR A 25 10.01 13.01 -56.73
C THR A 25 10.19 14.19 -55.78
N SER A 26 11.10 15.08 -56.17
CA SER A 26 11.43 16.35 -55.56
C SER A 26 10.33 17.41 -55.74
N LYS A 27 10.17 18.31 -54.76
CA LYS A 27 10.37 19.77 -54.95
C LYS A 27 10.31 20.53 -53.63
N THR A 28 11.22 21.49 -53.56
CA THR A 28 11.52 22.46 -52.50
C THR A 28 10.46 23.55 -52.35
N VAL A 29 10.34 24.17 -51.17
CA VAL A 29 10.37 25.64 -50.93
C VAL A 29 10.22 25.96 -49.42
N SER A 30 10.97 26.99 -49.03
CA SER A 30 11.15 27.70 -47.75
C SER A 30 9.89 28.30 -47.10
N SER A 31 9.80 28.30 -45.75
CA SER A 31 9.94 29.51 -44.90
C SER A 31 9.21 29.44 -43.54
N LYS A 32 9.89 30.00 -42.52
CA LYS A 32 9.44 30.66 -41.27
C LYS A 32 7.92 30.67 -40.93
N ASN A 33 7.54 30.20 -39.73
CA ASN A 33 7.21 31.04 -38.56
C ASN A 33 6.49 30.28 -37.42
N LYS A 34 6.53 30.94 -36.26
CA LYS A 34 6.03 30.67 -34.91
C LYS A 34 4.55 30.29 -34.73
N THR A 35 4.32 29.76 -33.52
CA THR A 35 3.13 29.80 -32.63
C THR A 35 1.96 28.85 -32.86
N ASP A 36 1.86 27.95 -31.87
CA ASP A 36 0.68 27.61 -31.09
C ASP A 36 -0.51 26.85 -31.69
N SER A 37 -0.86 25.83 -30.90
CA SER A 37 -2.19 25.35 -30.56
C SER A 37 -2.76 24.17 -31.37
N LEU A 38 -2.95 23.09 -30.59
CA LEU A 38 -4.18 22.30 -30.48
C LEU A 38 -4.71 21.53 -31.70
N ARG A 39 -4.93 20.24 -31.44
CA ARG A 39 -5.72 19.24 -32.18
C ARG A 39 -5.03 18.61 -33.37
N ALA A 40 -4.53 17.39 -33.16
CA ALA A 40 -5.13 16.17 -33.72
C ALA A 40 -4.12 15.03 -33.60
N PHE A 41 -4.33 14.12 -32.65
CA PHE A 41 -3.88 12.73 -32.75
C PHE A 41 -4.92 11.88 -32.03
N THR A 42 -6.10 11.84 -32.64
CA THR A 42 -6.94 10.64 -32.64
C THR A 42 -6.29 9.63 -33.58
N ASP A 43 -6.44 8.35 -33.24
CA ASP A 43 -6.05 7.17 -34.01
C ASP A 43 -4.62 6.65 -33.83
N PHE A 44 -4.41 5.99 -32.68
CA PHE A 44 -3.72 4.70 -32.67
C PHE A 44 -4.42 3.75 -31.70
N LYS A 45 -5.36 2.96 -32.25
CA LYS A 45 -6.10 1.90 -31.57
C LYS A 45 -5.66 0.56 -32.16
N ALA A 46 -4.90 -0.21 -31.39
CA ALA A 46 -4.70 -1.66 -31.55
C ALA A 46 -4.05 -2.18 -30.26
N ASN A 47 -4.85 -2.73 -29.34
CA ASN A 47 -5.02 -4.18 -29.12
C ASN A 47 -4.23 -4.72 -27.92
N GLN A 48 -4.73 -4.42 -26.71
CA GLN A 48 -4.80 -5.43 -25.65
C GLN A 48 -6.19 -5.34 -25.03
N THR A 49 -7.12 -6.05 -25.65
CA THR A 49 -8.50 -6.21 -25.20
C THR A 49 -8.50 -7.23 -24.07
N TYR A 50 -8.47 -6.79 -22.81
CA TYR A 50 -8.96 -7.61 -21.71
C TYR A 50 -10.48 -7.47 -21.69
N GLN A 51 -11.17 -8.44 -22.29
CA GLN A 51 -12.62 -8.54 -22.22
C GLN A 51 -13.03 -8.73 -20.75
N LEU A 52 -13.60 -7.69 -20.15
CA LEU A 52 -14.37 -7.80 -18.93
C LEU A 52 -15.76 -8.29 -19.31
N ALA A 53 -15.98 -9.61 -19.19
CA ALA A 53 -17.32 -10.15 -19.14
C ALA A 53 -18.01 -9.62 -17.88
N ARG A 54 -19.01 -8.78 -18.11
CA ARG A 54 -19.92 -8.25 -17.10
C ARG A 54 -20.92 -9.36 -16.78
N THR A 55 -20.72 -10.06 -15.68
CA THR A 55 -21.76 -10.93 -15.10
C THR A 55 -21.98 -10.53 -13.66
N GLU A 56 -23.19 -10.10 -13.38
CA GLU A 56 -23.71 -9.77 -12.05
C GLU A 56 -23.61 -10.99 -11.13
N ASN A 57 -23.41 -10.71 -9.84
CA ASN A 57 -23.39 -11.66 -8.72
C ASN A 57 -22.24 -12.67 -8.71
N HIS A 58 -21.11 -12.36 -8.05
CA HIS A 58 -20.37 -13.38 -7.29
C HIS A 58 -19.47 -12.76 -6.20
N VAL A 59 -19.57 -13.34 -5.01
CA VAL A 59 -18.67 -13.17 -3.87
C VAL A 59 -17.23 -13.44 -4.32
N TYR A 60 -16.36 -12.42 -4.24
CA TYR A 60 -14.96 -12.54 -4.64
C TYR A 60 -14.22 -13.48 -3.68
N SER A 61 -14.01 -14.74 -4.09
CA SER A 61 -12.96 -15.58 -3.53
C SER A 61 -11.60 -15.11 -4.08
N VAL A 62 -10.92 -14.25 -3.32
CA VAL A 62 -9.53 -13.81 -3.57
C VAL A 62 -8.56 -15.02 -3.58
N ARG A 63 -9.01 -16.14 -3.01
CA ARG A 63 -8.35 -17.46 -2.99
C ARG A 63 -7.82 -18.02 -4.32
N LEU A 64 -8.29 -17.56 -5.49
CA LEU A 64 -7.97 -18.16 -6.80
C LEU A 64 -6.97 -17.39 -7.67
N LEU A 65 -6.67 -16.11 -7.37
CA LEU A 65 -5.74 -15.33 -8.20
C LEU A 65 -4.28 -15.39 -7.72
N ALA A 66 -4.05 -15.67 -6.42
CA ALA A 66 -2.72 -15.63 -5.83
C ALA A 66 -1.81 -16.84 -6.18
N PHE A 67 -2.38 -17.98 -6.56
CA PHE A 67 -1.62 -19.25 -6.68
C PHE A 67 -1.51 -19.82 -8.09
N ASN A 68 -2.31 -19.35 -9.06
CA ASN A 68 -2.35 -19.96 -10.39
C ASN A 68 -1.20 -19.51 -11.31
N ASN A 69 -0.61 -18.33 -11.05
CA ASN A 69 0.49 -17.74 -11.84
C ASN A 69 1.79 -17.59 -11.04
N LEU A 70 2.00 -18.45 -10.05
CA LEU A 70 3.29 -18.59 -9.38
C LEU A 70 4.29 -19.18 -10.39
N PRO A 71 5.54 -18.70 -10.48
CA PRO A 71 6.60 -19.41 -11.20
C PRO A 71 6.60 -20.88 -10.73
N ASP A 72 6.81 -21.82 -11.65
CA ASP A 72 6.51 -23.27 -11.48
C ASP A 72 7.06 -23.95 -10.21
N SER A 73 7.95 -23.30 -9.47
CA SER A 73 8.58 -23.81 -8.26
C SER A 73 7.71 -23.97 -7.00
N LEU A 74 6.41 -23.58 -6.94
CA LEU A 74 5.74 -23.36 -5.64
C LEU A 74 4.21 -23.71 -5.49
N LYS A 75 3.65 -24.76 -6.11
CA LYS A 75 2.20 -25.11 -5.97
C LYS A 75 1.88 -26.14 -4.86
N PHE A 76 0.72 -26.01 -4.17
CA PHE A 76 0.16 -26.99 -3.21
C PHE A 76 -1.39 -27.02 -3.23
N THR A 77 -2.02 -28.19 -3.02
CA THR A 77 -3.47 -28.46 -3.26
C THR A 77 -4.24 -28.97 -2.02
N GLY A 78 -5.53 -28.64 -1.86
CA GLY A 78 -6.41 -29.26 -0.85
C GLY A 78 -7.93 -28.96 -0.97
N ASN A 79 -8.74 -30.02 -0.94
CA ASN A 79 -10.17 -30.14 -1.28
C ASN A 79 -11.17 -29.84 -0.13
N LYS A 80 -12.45 -29.55 -0.48
CA LYS A 80 -13.62 -29.40 0.42
C LYS A 80 -14.71 -30.43 0.10
N LYS A 81 -15.45 -30.91 1.11
CA LYS A 81 -16.74 -31.61 0.91
C LYS A 81 -17.78 -31.27 1.99
N LEU A 82 -19.04 -31.35 1.57
CA LEU A 82 -20.31 -30.82 2.11
C LEU A 82 -21.23 -31.98 2.53
N PHE A 83 -22.17 -31.80 3.48
CA PHE A 83 -23.28 -32.75 3.71
C PHE A 83 -24.59 -32.08 4.15
N ALA A 84 -25.71 -32.75 3.81
CA ALA A 84 -27.11 -32.32 3.84
C ALA A 84 -27.94 -32.94 5.00
N MET A 85 -29.14 -32.38 5.26
CA MET A 85 -30.08 -32.69 6.36
C MET A 85 -31.33 -33.50 5.93
N THR A 86 -31.97 -34.19 6.88
CA THR A 86 -33.41 -34.56 6.87
C THR A 86 -34.03 -34.59 8.30
N ASP A 87 -35.34 -34.33 8.38
CA ASP A 87 -36.17 -33.97 9.56
C ASP A 87 -36.77 -35.13 10.39
N ASN A 88 -37.04 -34.89 11.69
CA ASN A 88 -38.16 -35.49 12.45
C ASN A 88 -38.42 -34.77 13.80
N THR A 89 -39.64 -34.84 14.34
CA THR A 89 -40.16 -33.94 15.39
C THR A 89 -39.74 -34.24 16.84
N GLU A 90 -39.19 -35.42 17.13
CA GLU A 90 -38.36 -35.69 18.34
C GLU A 90 -37.04 -34.91 18.30
N SER A 91 -36.54 -34.62 17.08
CA SER A 91 -35.37 -33.78 16.89
C SER A 91 -35.63 -32.32 17.25
N LEU A 92 -36.88 -31.83 17.36
CA LEU A 92 -37.17 -30.44 17.72
C LEU A 92 -37.04 -30.15 19.21
N ARG A 93 -37.38 -31.11 20.09
CA ARG A 93 -37.14 -31.00 21.55
C ARG A 93 -35.67 -31.23 21.89
N ALA A 94 -35.03 -32.18 21.21
CA ALA A 94 -33.57 -32.32 21.26
C ALA A 94 -32.87 -31.07 20.69
N LEU A 95 -33.37 -30.48 19.60
CA LEU A 95 -32.87 -29.20 19.03
C LEU A 95 -33.04 -28.05 20.01
N LEU A 96 -34.09 -28.00 20.82
CA LEU A 96 -34.35 -26.89 21.75
C LEU A 96 -33.41 -26.93 22.96
N ILE A 97 -33.10 -28.14 23.46
CA ILE A 97 -32.12 -28.35 24.54
C ILE A 97 -30.69 -28.20 24.00
N LEU A 98 -30.41 -28.72 22.80
CA LEU A 98 -29.15 -28.47 22.08
C LEU A 98 -29.01 -26.99 21.74
N SER A 99 -30.04 -26.27 21.32
CA SER A 99 -29.96 -24.84 20.99
C SER A 99 -29.79 -23.98 22.23
N HIS A 100 -30.35 -24.36 23.38
CA HIS A 100 -30.08 -23.68 24.64
C HIS A 100 -28.66 -23.94 25.14
N ALA A 101 -28.20 -25.19 25.11
CA ALA A 101 -26.82 -25.54 25.44
C ALA A 101 -25.81 -24.93 24.46
N ASP A 102 -26.15 -24.87 23.17
CA ASP A 102 -25.37 -24.23 22.11
C ASP A 102 -25.42 -22.72 22.23
N SER A 103 -26.51 -22.10 22.70
CA SER A 103 -26.58 -20.65 22.97
C SER A 103 -25.76 -20.26 24.20
N LEU A 104 -25.69 -21.12 25.22
CA LEU A 104 -24.86 -20.92 26.40
C LEU A 104 -23.39 -21.17 26.09
N LYS A 105 -23.08 -22.22 25.31
CA LYS A 105 -21.76 -22.44 24.72
C LYS A 105 -21.38 -21.34 23.74
N LEU A 106 -22.30 -20.77 22.96
CA LEU A 106 -22.06 -19.62 22.08
C LEU A 106 -21.75 -18.40 22.93
N LYS A 107 -22.52 -18.11 23.98
CA LYS A 107 -22.25 -16.96 24.86
C LYS A 107 -20.93 -17.10 25.62
N GLN A 108 -20.58 -18.30 26.10
CA GLN A 108 -19.26 -18.56 26.70
C GLN A 108 -18.13 -18.52 25.66
N ALA A 109 -18.34 -19.08 24.46
CA ALA A 109 -17.39 -19.04 23.36
C ALA A 109 -17.22 -17.63 22.80
N ASP A 110 -18.26 -16.82 22.77
CA ASP A 110 -18.24 -15.42 22.35
C ASP A 110 -17.54 -14.57 23.40
N SER A 111 -17.75 -14.86 24.69
CA SER A 111 -16.99 -14.25 25.78
C SER A 111 -15.50 -14.63 25.73
N LEU A 112 -15.17 -15.91 25.48
CA LEU A 112 -13.79 -16.37 25.29
C LEU A 112 -13.17 -15.76 24.02
N ARG A 113 -13.91 -15.69 22.91
CA ARG A 113 -13.49 -15.05 21.65
C ARG A 113 -13.24 -13.56 21.83
N ILE A 114 -14.03 -12.88 22.65
CA ILE A 114 -13.80 -11.47 22.99
C ILE A 114 -12.51 -11.32 23.79
N VAL A 115 -12.25 -12.17 24.78
CA VAL A 115 -11.00 -12.15 25.55
C VAL A 115 -9.79 -12.51 24.67
N GLU A 116 -9.91 -13.51 23.80
CA GLU A 116 -8.91 -13.86 22.80
C GLU A 116 -8.67 -12.72 21.81
N ALA A 117 -9.72 -12.04 21.34
CA ALA A 117 -9.62 -10.89 20.44
C ALA A 117 -8.95 -9.68 21.12
N VAL A 118 -9.31 -9.37 22.37
CA VAL A 118 -8.68 -8.29 23.16
C VAL A 118 -7.21 -8.61 23.43
N HIS A 119 -6.89 -9.86 23.71
CA HIS A 119 -5.51 -10.31 23.86
C HIS A 119 -4.73 -10.19 22.55
N VAL A 120 -5.30 -10.66 21.43
CA VAL A 120 -4.72 -10.54 20.08
C VAL A 120 -4.48 -9.07 19.71
N ASP A 121 -5.41 -8.17 19.99
CA ASP A 121 -5.26 -6.75 19.70
C ASP A 121 -4.20 -6.06 20.57
N SER A 122 -4.13 -6.44 21.85
CA SER A 122 -3.10 -5.95 22.77
C SER A 122 -1.71 -6.42 22.35
N VAL A 123 -1.59 -7.70 21.99
CA VAL A 123 -0.36 -8.28 21.44
C VAL A 123 0.03 -7.57 20.15
N LYS A 124 -0.90 -7.38 19.21
CA LYS A 124 -0.66 -6.72 17.92
C LYS A 124 -0.08 -5.32 18.05
N LYS A 125 -0.45 -4.57 19.10
CA LYS A 125 0.16 -3.25 19.40
C LYS A 125 1.61 -3.38 19.86
N ASN A 126 1.91 -4.38 20.69
CA ASN A 126 3.24 -4.61 21.24
C ASN A 126 4.22 -5.19 20.22
N ILE A 127 3.75 -5.94 19.20
CA ILE A 127 4.60 -6.51 18.13
C ILE A 127 5.48 -5.44 17.47
N LYS A 128 4.96 -4.23 17.29
CA LYS A 128 5.69 -3.13 16.62
C LYS A 128 6.91 -2.64 17.40
N VAL A 129 6.98 -2.90 18.71
CA VAL A 129 8.04 -2.36 19.59
C VAL A 129 9.11 -3.42 19.89
N MET A 130 8.78 -4.71 19.77
CA MET A 130 9.67 -5.82 20.12
C MET A 130 10.92 -5.95 19.24
N GLY A 131 11.99 -6.47 19.85
CA GLY A 131 13.22 -6.84 19.17
C GLY A 131 13.05 -8.07 18.27
N ILE A 132 13.99 -8.30 17.35
CA ILE A 132 13.88 -9.41 16.39
C ILE A 132 13.86 -10.79 17.05
N ASP A 133 14.63 -10.98 18.12
CA ASP A 133 14.71 -12.24 18.85
C ASP A 133 13.45 -12.48 19.69
N GLU A 134 12.92 -11.43 20.32
CA GLU A 134 11.64 -11.46 21.04
C GLU A 134 10.49 -11.83 20.10
N LEU A 135 10.45 -11.25 18.89
CA LEU A 135 9.47 -11.58 17.87
C LEU A 135 9.54 -13.05 17.45
N LYS A 136 10.75 -13.60 17.26
CA LYS A 136 10.95 -15.01 16.94
C LYS A 136 10.57 -15.92 18.09
N GLN A 137 10.84 -15.53 19.34
CA GLN A 137 10.43 -16.27 20.52
C GLN A 137 8.90 -16.29 20.64
N GLN A 138 8.27 -15.14 20.45
CA GLN A 138 6.81 -15.04 20.47
C GLN A 138 6.18 -15.88 19.36
N LEU A 139 6.77 -15.92 18.16
CA LEU A 139 6.30 -16.78 17.08
C LEU A 139 6.32 -18.27 17.47
N LYS A 140 7.33 -18.73 18.22
CA LYS A 140 7.42 -20.12 18.70
C LYS A 140 6.42 -20.42 19.82
N ALA A 141 6.22 -19.48 20.73
CA ALA A 141 5.33 -19.64 21.89
C ALA A 141 3.85 -19.42 21.55
N ASN A 142 3.57 -18.73 20.44
CA ASN A 142 2.22 -18.29 20.09
C ASN A 142 1.36 -19.46 19.60
N LYS A 143 0.21 -19.63 20.26
CA LYS A 143 -0.82 -20.63 19.93
C LYS A 143 -1.80 -20.13 18.85
N TYR A 144 -1.91 -18.81 18.64
CA TYR A 144 -2.92 -18.23 17.76
C TYR A 144 -2.40 -18.08 16.31
N GLU A 145 -3.01 -18.82 15.38
CA GLU A 145 -2.68 -18.77 13.95
C GLU A 145 -2.84 -17.37 13.34
N LEU A 146 -3.87 -16.62 13.75
CA LEU A 146 -4.17 -15.27 13.24
C LEU A 146 -3.04 -14.26 13.50
N LEU A 147 -2.24 -14.46 14.54
CA LEU A 147 -1.10 -13.59 14.88
C LEU A 147 0.16 -13.91 14.08
N LYS A 148 0.24 -15.06 13.40
CA LYS A 148 1.43 -15.45 12.63
C LYS A 148 1.70 -14.50 11.48
N GLY A 149 0.67 -14.10 10.71
CA GLY A 149 0.82 -13.14 9.60
C GLY A 149 1.46 -11.81 10.04
N PRO A 150 0.89 -11.11 11.06
CA PRO A 150 1.48 -9.91 11.64
C PRO A 150 2.89 -10.12 12.20
N LEU A 151 3.15 -11.23 12.91
CA LEU A 151 4.48 -11.54 13.45
C LEU A 151 5.52 -11.70 12.33
N TYR A 152 5.22 -12.49 11.30
CA TYR A 152 6.09 -12.67 10.14
C TYR A 152 6.36 -11.34 9.42
N THR A 153 5.32 -10.52 9.28
CA THR A 153 5.44 -9.19 8.66
C THR A 153 6.43 -8.33 9.44
N GLU A 154 6.28 -8.24 10.75
CA GLU A 154 7.12 -7.40 11.60
C GLU A 154 8.57 -7.91 11.65
N ILE A 155 8.79 -9.23 11.72
CA ILE A 155 10.14 -9.82 11.58
C ILE A 155 10.74 -9.44 10.21
N SER A 156 9.98 -9.57 9.12
CA SER A 156 10.46 -9.22 7.79
C SER A 156 10.80 -7.73 7.67
N LEU A 157 10.01 -6.84 8.29
CA LEU A 157 10.28 -5.40 8.32
C LEU A 157 11.59 -5.07 9.03
N ARG A 158 11.96 -5.81 10.08
CA ARG A 158 13.29 -5.65 10.71
C ARG A 158 14.42 -6.01 9.75
N TYR A 159 14.26 -7.10 8.99
CA TYR A 159 15.23 -7.52 7.99
C TYR A 159 15.29 -6.59 6.77
N LEU A 160 14.21 -5.88 6.44
CA LEU A 160 14.15 -4.90 5.34
C LEU A 160 15.00 -3.64 5.58
N ASN A 161 15.59 -3.48 6.76
CA ASN A 161 16.55 -2.40 7.07
C ASN A 161 17.99 -2.75 6.65
N TYR A 162 18.18 -3.70 5.74
CA TYR A 162 19.49 -4.08 5.22
C TYR A 162 20.26 -2.96 4.52
N ASP A 163 19.62 -1.84 4.20
CA ASP A 163 20.26 -0.67 3.60
C ASP A 163 21.20 0.05 4.56
N THR A 164 21.02 -0.14 5.88
CA THR A 164 21.93 0.40 6.91
C THR A 164 23.20 -0.44 7.09
N LEU A 165 23.25 -1.64 6.50
CA LEU A 165 24.36 -2.57 6.66
C LEU A 165 25.47 -2.29 5.65
N SER A 166 26.68 -2.07 6.14
CA SER A 166 27.87 -1.90 5.31
C SER A 166 28.40 -3.23 4.75
N ASN A 167 28.32 -4.31 5.55
CA ASN A 167 28.85 -5.62 5.15
C ASN A 167 27.96 -6.31 4.11
N LYS A 168 28.52 -6.56 2.91
CA LYS A 168 27.81 -7.20 1.79
C LYS A 168 27.24 -8.59 2.11
N LYS A 169 27.96 -9.43 2.86
CA LYS A 169 27.50 -10.78 3.23
C LYS A 169 26.31 -10.69 4.17
N GLN A 170 26.39 -9.83 5.18
CA GLN A 170 25.27 -9.60 6.10
C GLN A 170 24.05 -9.01 5.38
N LYS A 171 24.27 -8.04 4.47
CA LYS A 171 23.21 -7.49 3.61
C LYS A 171 22.48 -8.57 2.83
N SER A 172 23.20 -9.48 2.18
CA SER A 172 22.59 -10.59 1.44
C SER A 172 21.81 -11.54 2.35
N LEU A 173 22.31 -11.82 3.55
CA LEU A 173 21.60 -12.66 4.53
C LEU A 173 20.29 -12.00 4.96
N TYR A 174 20.32 -10.71 5.31
CA TYR A 174 19.12 -9.97 5.69
C TYR A 174 18.09 -9.92 4.56
N GLN A 175 18.54 -9.75 3.31
CA GLN A 175 17.63 -9.80 2.16
C GLN A 175 16.95 -11.18 2.03
N ASN A 176 17.69 -12.27 2.22
CA ASN A 176 17.13 -13.61 2.14
C ASN A 176 16.13 -13.89 3.29
N GLU A 177 16.45 -13.45 4.50
CA GLU A 177 15.55 -13.55 5.66
C GLU A 177 14.28 -12.71 5.45
N ALA A 178 14.41 -11.48 4.94
CA ALA A 178 13.26 -10.65 4.59
C ALA A 178 12.34 -11.37 3.60
N ILE A 179 12.88 -11.94 2.51
CA ILE A 179 12.09 -12.71 1.54
C ILE A 179 11.40 -13.90 2.22
N SER A 180 12.15 -14.69 3.00
CA SER A 180 11.62 -15.88 3.67
C SER A 180 10.42 -15.54 4.56
N TYR A 181 10.58 -14.57 5.46
CA TYR A 181 9.50 -14.17 6.36
C TYR A 181 8.35 -13.47 5.65
N THR A 182 8.61 -12.66 4.61
CA THR A 182 7.53 -12.06 3.82
C THR A 182 6.72 -13.11 3.05
N MET A 183 7.35 -14.17 2.55
CA MET A 183 6.62 -15.29 1.91
C MET A 183 5.74 -16.05 2.90
N LEU A 184 6.22 -16.26 4.14
CA LEU A 184 5.41 -16.85 5.21
C LEU A 184 4.22 -15.96 5.58
N ALA A 185 4.43 -14.64 5.67
CA ALA A 185 3.36 -13.66 5.89
C ALA A 185 2.34 -13.69 4.75
N LEU A 186 2.79 -13.69 3.50
CA LEU A 186 1.95 -13.75 2.30
C LEU A 186 1.03 -14.99 2.34
N HIS A 187 1.59 -16.15 2.66
CA HIS A 187 0.81 -17.39 2.78
C HIS A 187 -0.27 -17.27 3.85
N GLN A 188 0.06 -16.72 5.02
CA GLN A 188 -0.91 -16.50 6.09
C GLN A 188 -2.02 -15.53 5.68
N TYR A 189 -1.68 -14.37 5.11
CA TYR A 189 -2.69 -13.41 4.65
C TYR A 189 -3.56 -13.94 3.51
N SER A 190 -3.01 -14.83 2.67
CA SER A 190 -3.81 -15.49 1.64
C SER A 190 -4.82 -16.49 2.20
N ILE A 191 -4.55 -17.12 3.34
CA ILE A 191 -5.52 -18.03 3.99
C ILE A 191 -6.73 -17.26 4.49
N TYR A 192 -6.51 -16.05 5.01
CA TYR A 192 -7.53 -15.20 5.62
C TYR A 192 -8.10 -14.12 4.68
N ASP A 193 -7.75 -14.15 3.39
CA ASP A 193 -8.13 -13.16 2.38
C ASP A 193 -7.84 -11.69 2.80
N ASP A 194 -6.79 -11.48 3.61
CA ASP A 194 -6.38 -10.14 4.07
C ASP A 194 -5.68 -9.40 2.93
N THR A 195 -6.47 -8.58 2.23
CA THR A 195 -5.99 -7.88 1.04
C THR A 195 -4.93 -6.82 1.36
N LEU A 196 -4.97 -6.22 2.56
CA LEU A 196 -4.00 -5.21 2.97
C LEU A 196 -2.67 -5.87 3.33
N GLY A 197 -2.72 -6.98 4.08
CA GLY A 197 -1.55 -7.80 4.39
C GLY A 197 -0.88 -8.36 3.13
N LEU A 198 -1.68 -8.85 2.17
CA LEU A 198 -1.17 -9.32 0.87
C LEU A 198 -0.45 -8.22 0.09
N ARG A 199 -1.07 -7.04 -0.04
CA ARG A 199 -0.44 -5.90 -0.73
C ARG A 199 0.90 -5.53 -0.09
N LEU A 200 0.93 -5.42 1.24
CA LEU A 200 2.16 -5.09 1.97
C LEU A 200 3.26 -6.14 1.72
N CYS A 201 2.91 -7.43 1.66
CA CYS A 201 3.86 -8.48 1.33
C CYS A 201 4.42 -8.32 -0.09
N PHE A 202 3.58 -7.98 -1.07
CA PHE A 202 4.04 -7.72 -2.44
C PHE A 202 4.96 -6.50 -2.53
N ASP A 203 4.67 -5.42 -1.81
CA ASP A 203 5.54 -4.24 -1.74
C ASP A 203 6.90 -4.58 -1.12
N ASN A 204 6.89 -5.35 -0.03
CA ASN A 204 8.09 -5.81 0.66
C ASN A 204 8.96 -6.70 -0.25
N LEU A 205 8.35 -7.69 -0.93
CA LEU A 205 9.05 -8.55 -1.88
C LEU A 205 9.63 -7.74 -3.05
N THR A 206 8.87 -6.78 -3.56
CA THR A 206 9.34 -5.85 -4.60
C THR A 206 10.60 -5.13 -4.15
N LYS A 207 10.60 -4.56 -2.95
CA LYS A 207 11.76 -3.85 -2.38
C LYS A 207 13.01 -4.72 -2.37
N VAL A 208 12.91 -5.96 -1.87
CA VAL A 208 14.07 -6.86 -1.79
C VAL A 208 14.55 -7.29 -3.18
N TYR A 209 13.64 -7.73 -4.05
CA TYR A 209 14.01 -8.19 -5.38
C TYR A 209 14.59 -7.07 -6.23
N PHE A 210 14.08 -5.84 -6.11
CA PHE A 210 14.63 -4.67 -6.76
C PHE A 210 16.06 -4.39 -6.28
N ALA A 211 16.31 -4.42 -4.97
CA ALA A 211 17.65 -4.26 -4.39
C ALA A 211 18.63 -5.39 -4.80
N GLN A 212 18.12 -6.59 -5.09
CA GLN A 212 18.90 -7.72 -5.64
C GLN A 212 19.10 -7.64 -7.16
N LYS A 213 18.60 -6.59 -7.84
CA LYS A 213 18.57 -6.47 -9.31
C LYS A 213 17.82 -7.60 -10.01
N LYS A 214 16.89 -8.26 -9.31
CA LYS A 214 15.99 -9.29 -9.84
C LYS A 214 14.72 -8.63 -10.36
N TYR A 215 14.88 -7.89 -11.46
CA TYR A 215 13.87 -6.95 -11.97
C TYR A 215 12.59 -7.65 -12.44
N THR A 216 12.66 -8.86 -13.00
CA THR A 216 11.48 -9.63 -13.42
C THR A 216 10.58 -9.97 -12.24
N GLN A 217 11.18 -10.45 -11.14
CA GLN A 217 10.47 -10.78 -9.91
C GLN A 217 9.89 -9.50 -9.28
N ALA A 218 10.70 -8.44 -9.16
CA ALA A 218 10.25 -7.17 -8.61
C ALA A 218 9.05 -6.60 -9.39
N LYS A 219 9.13 -6.61 -10.73
CA LYS A 219 8.05 -6.17 -11.62
C LYS A 219 6.78 -7.00 -11.42
N TRP A 220 6.91 -8.32 -11.29
CA TRP A 220 5.75 -9.19 -11.06
C TRP A 220 5.04 -8.85 -9.76
N PHE A 221 5.77 -8.73 -8.64
CA PHE A 221 5.18 -8.45 -7.33
C PHE A 221 4.53 -7.07 -7.26
N ILE A 222 5.16 -6.02 -7.80
CA ILE A 222 4.58 -4.68 -7.75
C ILE A 222 3.33 -4.56 -8.63
N LEU A 223 3.21 -5.33 -9.72
CA LEU A 223 1.98 -5.43 -10.51
C LEU A 223 0.85 -6.07 -9.70
N GLN A 224 1.14 -7.09 -8.87
CA GLN A 224 0.13 -7.65 -7.97
C GLN A 224 -0.33 -6.63 -6.93
N SER A 225 0.61 -5.88 -6.33
CA SER A 225 0.29 -4.80 -5.39
C SER A 225 -0.58 -3.70 -6.04
N ASN A 226 -0.23 -3.29 -7.27
CA ASN A 226 -1.00 -2.30 -8.03
C ASN A 226 -2.42 -2.81 -8.33
N ASN A 227 -2.57 -4.06 -8.76
CA ASN A 227 -3.87 -4.68 -9.02
C ASN A 227 -4.75 -4.68 -7.75
N LEU A 228 -4.22 -5.15 -6.61
CA LEU A 228 -4.96 -5.10 -5.35
C LEU A 228 -5.36 -3.68 -4.96
N SER A 229 -4.47 -2.71 -5.15
CA SER A 229 -4.76 -1.30 -4.86
C SER A 229 -5.88 -0.75 -5.76
N ARG A 230 -5.90 -1.12 -7.04
CA ARG A 230 -7.00 -0.78 -7.98
C ARG A 230 -8.32 -1.41 -7.57
N LEU A 231 -8.34 -2.70 -7.21
CA LEU A 231 -9.54 -3.38 -6.72
C LEU A 231 -10.12 -2.73 -5.46
N LYS A 232 -9.28 -2.08 -4.65
CA LYS A 232 -9.70 -1.36 -3.44
C LYS A 232 -9.90 0.14 -3.65
N ASN A 233 -9.71 0.65 -4.86
CA ASN A 233 -9.71 2.10 -5.16
C ASN A 233 -8.75 2.91 -4.25
N ASP A 234 -7.62 2.29 -3.86
CA ASP A 234 -6.60 2.91 -3.02
C ASP A 234 -5.62 3.72 -3.88
N VAL A 235 -6.06 4.91 -4.30
CA VAL A 235 -5.34 5.79 -5.22
C VAL A 235 -3.91 6.10 -4.77
N PRO A 236 -3.64 6.45 -3.48
CA PRO A 236 -2.27 6.65 -3.02
C PRO A 236 -1.35 5.45 -3.29
N ASN A 237 -1.82 4.22 -3.06
CA ASN A 237 -1.02 3.01 -3.29
C ASN A 237 -0.95 2.61 -4.77
N ILE A 238 -1.94 2.97 -5.60
CA ILE A 238 -1.82 2.90 -7.07
C ILE A 238 -0.66 3.79 -7.54
N ILE A 239 -0.60 5.03 -7.06
CA ILE A 239 0.48 5.97 -7.44
C ILE A 239 1.85 5.46 -6.95
N ALA A 240 1.95 5.02 -5.69
CA ALA A 240 3.21 4.50 -5.14
C ALA A 240 3.75 3.29 -5.92
N SER A 241 2.86 2.39 -6.34
CA SER A 241 3.23 1.21 -7.14
C SER A 241 3.62 1.59 -8.59
N LEU A 242 2.98 2.58 -9.20
CA LEU A 242 3.37 3.13 -10.51
C LEU A 242 4.74 3.80 -10.47
N ILE A 243 5.04 4.58 -9.42
CA ILE A 243 6.38 5.15 -9.20
C ILE A 243 7.43 4.03 -9.14
N THR A 244 7.17 3.00 -8.34
CA THR A 244 8.08 1.85 -8.19
C THR A 244 8.26 1.09 -9.51
N LEU A 245 7.17 0.86 -10.25
CA LEU A 245 7.21 0.26 -11.59
C LEU A 245 8.06 1.06 -12.56
N SER A 246 7.94 2.40 -12.56
CA SER A 246 8.73 3.27 -13.42
C SER A 246 10.22 3.18 -13.11
N ALA A 247 10.59 3.08 -11.83
CA ALA A 247 11.98 2.89 -11.41
C ALA A 247 12.54 1.54 -11.89
N ILE A 248 11.76 0.45 -11.72
CA ILE A 248 12.13 -0.88 -12.21
C ILE A 248 12.31 -0.87 -13.73
N LYS A 249 11.35 -0.32 -14.48
CA LYS A 249 11.40 -0.22 -15.94
C LYS A 249 12.56 0.64 -16.42
N SER A 250 12.85 1.72 -15.70
CA SER A 250 14.00 2.59 -16.00
C SER A 250 15.34 1.89 -15.76
N ASP A 251 15.44 1.03 -14.73
CA ASP A 251 16.64 0.24 -14.45
C ASP A 251 16.92 -0.84 -15.52
N ILE A 252 15.88 -1.33 -16.20
CA ILE A 252 16.00 -2.22 -17.36
C ILE A 252 15.98 -1.48 -18.71
N GLU A 253 16.16 -0.16 -18.67
CA GLU A 253 16.24 0.73 -19.85
C GLU A 253 14.95 0.83 -20.70
N ASP A 254 13.81 0.39 -20.17
CA ASP A 254 12.49 0.58 -20.79
C ASP A 254 11.91 1.95 -20.39
N TYR A 255 12.54 3.00 -20.90
CA TYR A 255 12.18 4.38 -20.57
C TYR A 255 10.79 4.79 -21.07
N THR A 256 10.33 4.18 -22.17
CA THR A 256 9.00 4.43 -22.74
C THR A 256 7.89 3.98 -21.79
N LEU A 257 7.96 2.76 -21.27
CA LEU A 257 6.96 2.29 -20.33
C LEU A 257 7.12 2.95 -18.95
N ALA A 258 8.33 3.29 -18.53
CA ALA A 258 8.55 4.05 -17.30
C ALA A 258 7.89 5.44 -17.36
N MET A 259 7.99 6.12 -18.51
CA MET A 259 7.34 7.41 -18.75
C MET A 259 5.81 7.29 -18.69
N SER A 260 5.25 6.23 -19.27
CA SER A 260 3.81 5.96 -19.23
C SER A 260 3.29 5.80 -17.81
N ASP A 261 3.99 5.04 -16.96
CA ASP A 261 3.60 4.85 -15.57
C ASP A 261 3.62 6.17 -14.78
N LEU A 262 4.65 7.00 -15.03
CA LEU A 262 4.75 8.32 -14.38
C LEU A 262 3.68 9.29 -14.89
N ASN A 263 3.26 9.22 -16.16
CA ASN A 263 2.16 10.02 -16.70
C ASN A 263 0.85 9.70 -15.96
N GLU A 264 0.55 8.41 -15.79
CA GLU A 264 -0.64 7.99 -15.04
C GLU A 264 -0.55 8.41 -13.57
N ALA A 265 0.59 8.18 -12.91
CA ALA A 265 0.83 8.57 -11.53
C ALA A 265 0.61 10.09 -11.31
N LEU A 266 1.11 10.92 -12.24
CA LEU A 266 0.96 12.37 -12.18
C LEU A 266 -0.50 12.79 -12.35
N GLN A 267 -1.19 12.22 -13.35
CA GLN A 267 -2.60 12.50 -13.59
C GLN A 267 -3.46 12.14 -12.37
N LEU A 268 -3.24 10.97 -11.76
CA LEU A 268 -3.94 10.56 -10.56
C LEU A 268 -3.65 11.51 -9.39
N SER A 269 -2.39 11.90 -9.18
CA SER A 269 -2.03 12.80 -8.07
C SER A 269 -2.68 14.19 -8.18
N ILE A 270 -2.79 14.73 -9.40
CA ILE A 270 -3.44 16.01 -9.68
C ILE A 270 -4.96 15.89 -9.50
N THR A 271 -5.56 14.86 -10.10
CA THR A 271 -7.02 14.65 -10.10
C THR A 271 -7.57 14.47 -8.68
N HIS A 272 -6.79 13.83 -7.80
CA HIS A 272 -7.18 13.57 -6.41
C HIS A 272 -6.65 14.62 -5.41
N HIS A 273 -6.03 15.69 -5.90
CA HIS A 273 -5.48 16.78 -5.06
C HIS A 273 -4.50 16.27 -3.99
N TYR A 274 -3.52 15.46 -4.40
CA TYR A 274 -2.46 14.95 -3.54
C TYR A 274 -1.13 15.65 -3.80
N PRO A 275 -0.95 16.92 -3.39
CA PRO A 275 0.22 17.72 -3.76
C PRO A 275 1.54 17.14 -3.25
N LYS A 276 1.53 16.44 -2.09
CA LYS A 276 2.72 15.74 -1.58
C LYS A 276 3.14 14.58 -2.47
N ILE A 277 2.17 13.81 -2.95
CA ILE A 277 2.42 12.67 -3.86
C ILE A 277 2.80 13.19 -5.24
N GLU A 278 2.13 14.24 -5.73
CA GLU A 278 2.47 14.91 -6.99
C GLU A 278 3.94 15.37 -7.01
N SER A 279 4.40 16.00 -5.93
CA SER A 279 5.81 16.39 -5.76
C SER A 279 6.76 15.19 -5.86
N GLU A 280 6.39 14.06 -5.28
CA GLU A 280 7.17 12.82 -5.38
C GLU A 280 7.19 12.26 -6.82
N VAL A 281 6.06 12.29 -7.53
CA VAL A 281 6.00 11.89 -8.94
C VAL A 281 6.91 12.79 -9.80
N LEU A 282 6.87 14.11 -9.59
CA LEU A 282 7.73 15.07 -10.30
C LEU A 282 9.23 14.83 -10.05
N LYS A 283 9.59 14.44 -8.81
CA LYS A 283 10.97 14.02 -8.49
C LYS A 283 11.39 12.81 -9.33
N ASN A 284 10.52 11.80 -9.46
CA ASN A 284 10.82 10.60 -10.23
C ASN A 284 10.88 10.87 -11.75
N TYR A 285 10.08 11.80 -12.27
CA TYR A 285 10.26 12.32 -13.63
C TYR A 285 11.62 12.95 -13.85
N ALA A 286 12.08 13.79 -12.93
CA ALA A 286 13.40 14.41 -13.03
C ALA A 286 14.49 13.33 -13.08
N MET A 287 14.41 12.32 -12.21
CA MET A 287 15.32 11.17 -12.23
C MET A 287 15.29 10.40 -13.56
N LEU A 288 14.10 10.17 -14.13
CA LEU A 288 13.96 9.52 -15.44
C LEU A 288 14.58 10.38 -16.56
N TYR A 289 14.32 11.69 -16.57
CA TYR A 289 14.90 12.61 -17.55
C TYR A 289 16.43 12.70 -17.46
N ASN A 290 16.97 12.65 -16.24
CA ASN A 290 18.40 12.57 -16.01
C ASN A 290 19.01 11.31 -16.64
N ARG A 291 18.38 10.15 -16.46
CA ARG A 291 18.82 8.87 -17.03
C ARG A 291 18.82 8.87 -18.56
N VAL A 292 17.82 9.47 -19.19
CA VAL A 292 17.78 9.65 -20.66
C VAL A 292 18.60 10.85 -21.14
N LYS A 293 19.37 11.50 -20.27
CA LYS A 293 20.23 12.66 -20.55
C LYS A 293 19.47 13.87 -21.13
N ASN A 294 18.21 14.03 -20.76
CA ASN A 294 17.38 15.18 -21.14
C ASN A 294 17.34 16.23 -20.02
N TYR A 295 18.47 16.89 -19.82
CA TYR A 295 18.66 17.89 -18.76
C TYR A 295 17.67 19.07 -18.81
N PRO A 296 17.24 19.59 -19.98
CA PRO A 296 16.23 20.66 -20.03
C PRO A 296 14.88 20.24 -19.42
N LYS A 297 14.40 19.03 -19.74
CA LYS A 297 13.14 18.52 -19.17
C LYS A 297 13.29 18.15 -17.70
N GLU A 298 14.44 17.61 -17.29
CA GLU A 298 14.77 17.40 -15.88
C GLU A 298 14.63 18.70 -15.07
N ALA A 299 15.30 19.77 -15.50
CA ALA A 299 15.27 21.06 -14.83
C ALA A 299 13.84 21.64 -14.74
N MET A 300 13.05 21.46 -15.80
CA MET A 300 11.63 21.86 -15.80
C MET A 300 10.82 21.11 -14.73
N MET A 301 11.03 19.80 -14.58
CA MET A 301 10.31 19.00 -13.58
C MET A 301 10.74 19.33 -12.16
N LEU A 302 12.05 19.56 -11.92
CA LEU A 302 12.55 20.03 -10.62
C LEU A 302 11.97 21.39 -10.25
N LYS A 303 11.93 22.35 -11.19
CA LYS A 303 11.32 23.66 -10.94
C LYS A 303 9.83 23.55 -10.57
N LYS A 304 9.07 22.70 -11.27
CA LYS A 304 7.65 22.42 -10.92
C LYS A 304 7.53 21.86 -9.51
N ARG A 305 8.34 20.83 -9.18
CA ARG A 305 8.37 20.21 -7.86
C ARG A 305 8.67 21.24 -6.76
N ASP A 306 9.66 22.09 -6.96
CA ASP A 306 10.11 23.06 -5.95
C ASP A 306 9.08 24.15 -5.72
N SER A 307 8.44 24.63 -6.79
CA SER A 307 7.29 25.55 -6.70
C SER A 307 6.13 24.93 -5.93
N LEU A 308 5.81 23.66 -6.20
CA LEU A 308 4.74 22.93 -5.50
C LEU A 308 5.08 22.73 -4.02
N ASN A 309 6.30 22.30 -3.70
CA ASN A 309 6.77 22.14 -2.33
C ASN A 309 6.71 23.45 -1.53
N GLU A 310 7.04 24.56 -2.17
CA GLU A 310 6.93 25.86 -1.52
C GLU A 310 5.47 26.22 -1.23
N SER A 311 4.54 25.93 -2.15
CA SER A 311 3.10 26.08 -1.88
C SER A 311 2.64 25.20 -0.71
N ILE A 312 3.03 23.92 -0.70
CA ILE A 312 2.69 22.98 0.39
C ILE A 312 3.16 23.53 1.74
N ARG A 313 4.41 24.02 1.82
CA ARG A 313 4.96 24.59 3.06
C ARG A 313 4.20 25.82 3.53
N ARG A 314 3.79 26.71 2.61
CA ARG A 314 2.96 27.88 2.95
C ARG A 314 1.62 27.45 3.53
N ASP A 315 0.97 26.47 2.91
CA ASP A 315 -0.32 25.94 3.39
C ASP A 315 -0.20 25.27 4.76
N GLU A 316 0.86 24.49 4.98
CA GLU A 316 1.14 23.86 6.27
C GLU A 316 1.41 24.89 7.37
N ARG A 317 2.19 25.94 7.07
CA ARG A 317 2.42 27.06 8.02
C ARG A 317 1.11 27.77 8.36
N ALA A 318 0.27 28.05 7.36
CA ALA A 318 -1.02 28.69 7.59
C ALA A 318 -1.94 27.83 8.49
N LYS A 319 -2.01 26.52 8.24
CA LYS A 319 -2.75 25.56 9.08
C LYS A 319 -2.22 25.50 10.51
N LEU A 320 -0.89 25.51 10.69
CA LEU A 320 -0.26 25.52 12.01
C LEU A 320 -0.66 26.78 12.79
N ILE A 321 -0.51 27.96 12.18
CA ILE A 321 -0.89 29.25 12.79
C ILE A 321 -2.37 29.25 13.17
N ALA A 322 -3.25 28.78 12.29
CA ALA A 322 -4.68 28.67 12.58
C ALA A 322 -4.97 27.75 13.78
N SER A 323 -4.29 26.60 13.85
CA SER A 323 -4.42 25.65 14.96
C SER A 323 -3.93 26.25 16.29
N MET A 324 -2.82 27.00 16.28
CA MET A 324 -2.28 27.66 17.46
C MET A 324 -3.24 28.75 17.96
N ASN A 325 -3.80 29.56 17.05
CA ASN A 325 -4.78 30.58 17.38
C ASN A 325 -6.07 29.96 17.96
N ALA A 326 -6.55 28.86 17.39
CA ALA A 326 -7.70 28.12 17.91
C ALA A 326 -7.43 27.57 19.33
N GLN A 327 -6.23 27.01 19.56
CA GLN A 327 -5.82 26.53 20.89
C GLN A 327 -5.70 27.67 21.90
N ALA A 328 -5.09 28.79 21.53
CA ALA A 328 -4.97 29.97 22.38
C ALA A 328 -6.36 30.53 22.76
N PHE A 329 -7.30 30.56 21.82
CA PHE A 329 -8.69 30.93 22.09
C PHE A 329 -9.38 29.97 23.07
N ILE A 330 -9.21 28.66 22.89
CA ILE A 330 -9.75 27.64 23.81
C ILE A 330 -9.17 27.82 25.22
N GLN A 331 -7.86 28.07 25.33
CA GLN A 331 -7.19 28.30 26.62
C GLN A 331 -7.72 29.56 27.31
N LYS A 332 -7.88 30.67 26.58
CA LYS A 332 -8.46 31.91 27.11
C LYS A 332 -9.88 31.69 27.65
N ARG A 333 -10.76 31.02 26.89
CA ARG A 333 -12.12 30.69 27.36
C ARG A 333 -12.12 29.80 28.61
N LYS A 334 -11.21 28.83 28.69
CA LYS A 334 -11.04 28.00 29.90
C LYS A 334 -10.64 28.86 31.10
N LEU A 335 -9.67 29.77 30.93
CA LEU A 335 -9.23 30.68 31.97
C LEU A 335 -10.38 31.59 32.45
N ASP A 336 -11.12 32.20 31.53
CA ASP A 336 -12.27 33.07 31.84
C ASP A 336 -13.38 32.30 32.57
N SER A 337 -13.64 31.03 32.19
CA SER A 337 -14.62 30.17 32.87
C SER A 337 -14.18 29.79 34.29
N LEU A 338 -12.89 29.54 34.51
CA LEU A 338 -12.32 29.26 35.83
C LEU A 338 -12.41 30.49 36.73
N GLN A 339 -12.17 31.69 36.19
CA GLN A 339 -12.34 32.94 36.91
C GLN A 339 -13.82 33.19 37.28
N LYS A 340 -14.76 33.01 36.35
CA LYS A 340 -16.21 33.13 36.63
C LYS A 340 -16.69 32.13 37.69
N LYS A 341 -16.21 30.88 37.66
CA LYS A 341 -16.51 29.88 38.70
C LYS A 341 -15.97 30.30 40.06
N LYS A 342 -14.73 30.83 40.13
CA LYS A 342 -14.17 31.39 41.39
C LYS A 342 -15.04 32.53 41.93
N VAL A 343 -15.44 33.47 41.09
CA VAL A 343 -16.30 34.60 41.48
C VAL A 343 -17.67 34.13 42.00
N TYR A 344 -18.31 33.19 41.31
CA TYR A 344 -19.59 32.61 41.77
C TYR A 344 -19.47 31.90 43.13
N THR A 345 -18.42 31.09 43.33
CA THR A 345 -18.19 30.41 44.62
C THR A 345 -17.88 31.37 45.77
N TYR A 346 -17.20 32.49 45.50
CA TYR A 346 -16.93 33.53 46.50
C TYR A 346 -18.21 34.25 46.94
N ASN A 347 -19.06 34.63 45.98
CA ASN A 347 -20.33 35.32 46.25
C ASN A 347 -21.32 34.44 47.03
N ILE A 348 -21.38 33.14 46.73
CA ILE A 348 -22.18 32.18 47.50
C ILE A 348 -21.69 32.07 48.95
N ARG A 349 -20.38 31.92 49.17
CA ARG A 349 -19.82 31.86 50.53
C ARG A 349 -20.12 33.11 51.36
N LYS A 350 -20.13 34.29 50.72
CA LYS A 350 -20.51 35.56 51.37
C LYS A 350 -22.01 35.60 51.71
N SER A 351 -22.87 35.07 50.84
CA SER A 351 -24.31 35.00 51.09
C SER A 351 -24.68 34.06 52.25
N TYR A 352 -24.05 32.88 52.34
CA TYR A 352 -24.28 31.95 53.46
C TYR A 352 -23.84 32.53 54.81
N LYS A 353 -22.71 33.25 54.86
CA LYS A 353 -22.24 33.94 56.09
C LYS A 353 -23.17 35.06 56.55
N ASN A 354 -23.86 35.73 55.63
CA ASN A 354 -24.80 36.80 55.98
C ASN A 354 -26.19 36.27 56.35
N SER A 355 -26.57 35.05 55.91
CA SER A 355 -27.86 34.44 56.26
C SER A 355 -27.86 33.76 57.64
N SER A 356 -26.70 33.29 58.13
CA SER A 356 -26.58 32.68 59.46
C SER A 356 -26.56 33.69 60.61
N ALA A 357 -26.58 35.00 60.33
CA ALA A 357 -26.59 36.06 61.34
C ALA A 357 -28.00 36.60 61.64
N LYS A 358 -29.06 36.10 60.98
CA LYS A 358 -30.47 36.46 61.25
C LYS A 358 -31.26 35.27 61.78
N LYS A 359 -30.90 34.79 62.97
CA LYS A 359 -31.83 34.10 63.88
C LYS A 359 -31.17 33.99 65.25
N ILE A 360 -31.75 34.72 66.20
CA ILE A 360 -31.96 34.46 67.63
C ILE A 360 -31.91 35.81 68.34
N THR A 361 -33.04 36.52 68.29
CA THR A 361 -33.56 37.32 69.41
C THR A 361 -35.07 37.25 69.33
N SER A 362 -35.64 36.31 70.08
CA SER A 362 -37.03 36.32 70.48
C SER A 362 -37.07 35.99 71.97
N LEU A 363 -37.81 36.84 72.68
CA LEU A 363 -38.02 36.93 74.13
C LEU A 363 -36.94 37.72 74.88
#